data_AF-A0A957E8Y4-F1
#
_entry.id   AF-A0A957E8Y4-F1
#
_cell.length_a   1.000
_cell.length_b   1.000
_cell.length_c   1.000
_cell.angle_alpha   90.00
_cell.angle_beta   90.00
_cell.angle_gamma   90.00
#
_symmetry.space_group_name_H-M   'P 1'
#
loop_
_entity.id
_entity.type
_entity.pdbx_description
1 polymer ?
#
loop_
_entity_poly.entity_id
_entity_poly.type
_entity_poly.pdbx_seq_one_letter_code
_entity_poly.pdbx_strand_id
1 'polypeptide(L)'
;MKAYEEIFASDLSEADKIAQGFHHIINTIIAHSQNEIELRKAMNDREKLVKEQIKLSTIKHARDIFDMAYTRATGKRSLANE
;
A
#
# COMPACT_ATOMS: atom_id res chain seq x y z
N MET A 1 -3.56 4.03 14.29
CA MET A 1 -2.72 3.13 13.46
C MET A 1 -1.55 2.69 14.34
N LYS A 2 -1.34 1.39 14.53
CA LYS A 2 -0.20 0.87 15.32
C LYS A 2 1.14 1.29 14.69
N ALA A 3 2.17 1.52 15.51
CA ALA A 3 3.52 1.68 14.97
C ALA A 3 3.93 0.40 14.22
N TYR A 4 4.68 0.51 13.13
CA TYR A 4 5.01 -0.64 12.27
C TYR A 4 5.56 -1.85 13.05
N GLU A 5 6.43 -1.60 14.03
CA GLU A 5 6.98 -2.62 14.94
C GLU A 5 5.92 -3.30 15.83
N GLU A 6 4.91 -2.55 16.29
CA GLU A 6 3.82 -3.09 17.12
C GLU A 6 2.93 -4.08 16.36
N ILE A 7 2.91 -4.02 15.02
CA ILE A 7 2.21 -5.00 14.19
C ILE A 7 2.87 -6.36 14.36
N PHE A 8 4.20 -6.44 14.25
CA PHE A 8 4.93 -7.70 14.31
C PHE A 8 5.07 -8.26 15.72
N ALA A 9 5.05 -7.38 16.73
CA ALA A 9 5.01 -7.77 18.14
C ALA A 9 3.62 -8.23 18.64
N SER A 10 2.57 -8.16 17.82
CA SER A 10 1.22 -8.53 18.22
C SER A 10 0.98 -10.04 18.27
N ASP A 11 -0.08 -10.47 18.96
CA ASP A 11 -0.52 -11.88 19.02
C ASP A 11 -1.33 -12.33 17.78
N LEU A 12 -1.25 -11.58 16.68
CA LEU A 12 -1.90 -11.93 15.43
C LEU A 12 -1.24 -13.15 14.77
N SER A 13 -1.94 -13.79 13.83
CA SER A 13 -1.31 -14.80 13.00
C SER A 13 -0.21 -14.18 12.13
N GLU A 14 0.81 -14.96 11.77
CA GLU A 14 1.91 -14.47 10.91
C GLU A 14 1.41 -13.90 9.58
N ALA A 15 0.37 -14.52 9.00
CA ALA A 15 -0.27 -14.01 7.80
C ALA A 15 -0.91 -12.61 8.04
N ASP A 16 -1.58 -12.42 9.17
CA ASP A 16 -2.21 -11.14 9.53
C ASP A 16 -1.18 -10.04 9.79
N LYS A 17 -0.06 -10.38 10.44
CA LYS A 17 1.07 -9.46 10.66
C LYS A 17 1.64 -8.99 9.32
N ILE A 18 1.89 -9.92 8.39
CA ILE A 18 2.37 -9.61 7.05
C ILE A 18 1.38 -8.72 6.31
N ALA A 19 0.08 -9.04 6.34
CA ALA A 19 -0.94 -8.23 5.68
C ALA A 19 -0.99 -6.80 6.23
N GLN A 20 -1.02 -6.64 7.55
CA GLN A 20 -1.03 -5.32 8.18
C GLN A 20 0.25 -4.54 7.90
N GLY A 21 1.42 -5.18 7.99
CA GLY A 21 2.71 -4.56 7.67
C GLY A 21 2.81 -4.13 6.21
N PHE A 22 2.36 -4.98 5.28
CA PHE A 22 2.31 -4.69 3.86
C PHE A 22 1.41 -3.48 3.57
N HIS A 23 0.19 -3.46 4.12
CA HIS A 23 -0.74 -2.34 3.93
C HIS A 23 -0.24 -1.05 4.56
N HIS A 24 0.42 -1.12 5.71
CA HIS A 24 1.06 0.04 6.34
C HIS A 24 2.10 0.67 5.40
N ILE A 25 2.99 -0.15 4.82
CA ILE A 25 4.02 0.32 3.88
C ILE A 25 3.39 0.86 2.60
N ILE A 26 2.50 0.09 1.98
CA ILE A 26 1.88 0.45 0.70
C ILE A 26 1.08 1.74 0.81
N ASN A 27 0.32 1.93 1.89
CA ASN A 27 -0.44 3.17 2.09
C ASN A 27 0.48 4.39 2.25
N THR A 28 1.62 4.22 2.92
CA THR A 28 2.64 5.29 3.03
C THR A 28 3.21 5.65 1.66
N ILE A 29 3.53 4.66 0.82
CA ILE A 29 4.06 4.89 -0.52
C ILE A 29 2.99 5.54 -1.41
N ILE A 30 1.74 5.09 -1.34
CA ILE A 30 0.61 5.67 -2.09
C ILE A 30 0.45 7.15 -1.75
N ALA A 31 0.43 7.50 -0.45
CA ALA A 31 0.31 8.88 0.00
C ALA A 31 1.47 9.74 -0.50
N HIS A 32 2.70 9.24 -0.41
CA HIS A 32 3.87 9.93 -0.94
C HIS A 32 3.79 10.15 -2.46
N SER A 33 3.44 9.12 -3.24
CA SER A 33 3.28 9.26 -4.69
C SER A 33 2.14 10.20 -5.09
N GLN A 34 1.06 10.28 -4.31
CA GLN A 34 0.01 11.28 -4.54
C GLN A 34 0.54 12.71 -4.35
N ASN A 35 1.33 12.95 -3.31
CA ASN A 35 1.96 14.25 -3.09
C ASN A 35 2.94 14.62 -4.23
N GLU A 36 3.75 13.66 -4.69
CA GLU A 36 4.65 13.87 -5.83
C GLU A 36 3.88 14.21 -7.11
N ILE A 37 2.75 13.53 -7.38
CA ILE A 37 1.89 13.85 -8.53
C ILE A 37 1.41 15.30 -8.47
N GLU A 38 0.91 15.76 -7.32
CA GLU A 38 0.46 17.15 -7.17
C GLU A 38 1.60 18.15 -7.32
N LEU A 39 2.79 17.84 -6.80
CA LEU A 39 3.99 18.64 -7.01
C LEU A 39 4.37 18.74 -8.50
N ARG A 40 4.40 17.61 -9.23
CA ARG A 40 4.74 17.63 -10.68
C ARG A 40 3.71 18.39 -11.49
N LYS A 41 2.43 18.32 -11.14
CA LYS A 41 1.38 19.16 -11.75
C LYS A 41 1.65 20.64 -11.53
N ALA A 42 1.94 21.04 -10.29
CA ALA A 42 2.22 22.44 -9.95
C ALA A 42 3.47 23.00 -10.67
N MET A 43 4.47 22.15 -10.91
CA MET A 43 5.68 22.49 -11.65
C MET A 43 5.53 22.46 -13.18
N ASN A 44 4.37 22.04 -13.70
CA ASN A 44 4.14 21.76 -15.13
C ASN A 44 5.17 20.75 -15.73
N ASP A 45 5.70 19.85 -14.89
CA ASP A 45 6.66 18.81 -15.27
C ASP A 45 5.91 17.57 -15.77
N ARG A 46 5.45 17.62 -17.03
CA ARG A 46 4.59 16.58 -17.62
C ARG A 46 5.26 15.21 -17.69
N GLU A 47 6.57 15.17 -17.95
CA GLU A 47 7.29 13.90 -18.06
C GLU A 47 7.32 13.16 -16.72
N LYS A 48 7.73 13.85 -15.64
CA LYS A 48 7.77 13.22 -14.31
C LYS A 48 6.37 12.96 -13.76
N LEU A 49 5.38 13.79 -14.10
CA LEU A 49 3.99 13.56 -13.73
C LEU A 49 3.51 12.18 -14.22
N VAL A 50 3.75 11.85 -15.49
CA VAL A 50 3.33 10.56 -16.07
C VAL A 50 4.05 9.40 -15.37
N LYS A 51 5.35 9.55 -15.08
CA LYS A 51 6.14 8.52 -14.36
C LYS A 51 5.57 8.24 -12.97
N GLU A 52 5.21 9.27 -12.21
CA GLU A 52 4.61 9.10 -10.87
C GLU A 52 3.20 8.50 -10.94
N GLN A 53 2.40 8.84 -11.96
CA GLN A 53 1.09 8.21 -12.17
C GLN A 53 1.21 6.72 -12.49
N ILE A 54 2.17 6.33 -13.35
CA ILE A 54 2.45 4.92 -13.65
C ILE A 54 2.88 4.19 -12.38
N LYS A 55 3.83 4.75 -11.63
CA LYS A 55 4.29 4.19 -10.35
C LYS A 55 3.13 3.95 -9.38
N LEU A 56 2.26 4.96 -9.18
CA LEU A 56 1.09 4.85 -8.32
C LEU A 56 0.13 3.73 -8.78
N SER A 57 -0.12 3.64 -10.08
CA SER A 57 -0.97 2.59 -10.66
C SER A 57 -0.38 1.20 -10.42
N THR A 58 0.92 1.03 -10.64
CA THR A 58 1.62 -0.25 -10.42
C THR A 58 1.57 -0.67 -8.96
N ILE A 59 1.77 0.25 -8.02
CA ILE A 59 1.69 -0.03 -6.57
C ILE A 59 0.28 -0.49 -6.18
N LYS A 60 -0.76 0.20 -6.68
CA LYS A 60 -2.15 -0.20 -6.44
C LYS A 60 -2.44 -1.60 -6.99
N HIS A 61 -1.96 -1.90 -8.19
CA HIS A 61 -2.13 -3.22 -8.78
C HIS A 61 -1.41 -4.32 -7.98
N ALA A 62 -0.19 -4.06 -7.50
CA ALA A 62 0.53 -4.99 -6.64
C ALA A 62 -0.21 -5.26 -5.32
N ARG A 63 -0.86 -4.23 -4.74
CA ARG A 63 -1.72 -4.39 -3.57
C ARG A 63 -2.91 -5.32 -3.87
N ASP A 64 -3.58 -5.14 -5.00
CA ASP A 64 -4.72 -5.98 -5.37
C ASP A 64 -4.31 -7.46 -5.58
N ILE A 65 -3.13 -7.70 -6.15
CA ILE A 65 -2.55 -9.05 -6.29
C ILE A 65 -2.31 -9.67 -4.90
N PHE A 66 -1.73 -8.92 -3.97
CA PHE A 66 -1.49 -9.37 -2.61
C PHE A 66 -2.81 -9.70 -1.90
N ASP A 67 -3.81 -8.82 -2.00
CA ASP A 67 -5.12 -9.02 -1.36
C ASP A 67 -5.82 -10.28 -1.87
N MET A 68 -5.73 -10.55 -3.17
CA MET A 68 -6.22 -11.78 -3.77
C MET A 68 -5.47 -13.01 -3.21
N ALA A 69 -4.14 -12.97 -3.17
CA ALA A 69 -3.33 -14.09 -2.70
C ALA A 69 -3.59 -14.40 -1.22
N TYR A 70 -3.64 -13.36 -0.37
CA TYR A 70 -3.97 -13.47 1.03
C TYR A 70 -5.36 -14.07 1.23
N THR A 71 -6.36 -13.59 0.48
CA THR A 71 -7.74 -14.12 0.56
C THR A 71 -7.81 -15.60 0.19
N ARG A 72 -7.08 -16.02 -0.85
CA ARG A 72 -7.00 -17.44 -1.23
C ARG A 72 -6.32 -18.31 -0.17
N ALA A 73 -5.30 -17.79 0.50
CA ALA A 73 -4.54 -18.55 1.49
C ALA A 73 -5.26 -18.66 2.85
N THR A 74 -5.98 -17.61 3.26
CA THR A 74 -6.52 -17.49 4.62
C THR A 74 -8.04 -17.58 4.70
N GLY A 75 -8.75 -17.41 3.58
CA GLY A 75 -10.20 -17.25 3.54
C GLY A 75 -10.71 -15.90 4.08
N LYS A 76 -9.81 -14.99 4.46
CA LYS A 76 -10.13 -13.68 5.04
C LYS A 76 -9.67 -12.55 4.11
N ARG A 77 -10.21 -11.35 4.28
CA ARG A 77 -9.67 -10.15 3.62
C ARG A 77 -8.39 -9.70 4.32
N SER A 78 -7.39 -9.28 3.56
CA SER A 78 -6.10 -8.75 4.05
C SER A 78 -6.24 -7.41 4.79
N LEU A 79 -7.34 -6.69 4.51
CA LEU A 79 -7.80 -5.54 5.26
C LEU A 79 -9.17 -5.87 5.85
N ALA A 80 -9.30 -5.68 7.16
CA ALA A 80 -10.62 -5.50 7.76
C ALA A 80 -11.14 -4.12 7.32
N ASN A 81 -12.36 -4.06 6.79
CA ASN A 81 -13.03 -2.77 6.63
C ASN A 81 -13.21 -2.20 8.04
N GLU A 82 -12.71 -0.99 8.28
CA GLU A 82 -13.09 -0.18 9.46
C GLU A 82 -14.60 0.12 9.44
#